data_AF-A0A0D0JY09-F1
#
_entry.id   AF-A0A0D0JY09-F1
#
_cell.length_a   1.000
_cell.length_b   1.000
_cell.length_c   1.000
_cell.angle_alpha   90.00
_cell.angle_beta   90.00
_cell.angle_gamma   90.00
#
_symmetry.space_group_name_H-M   'P 1'
#
loop_
_entity.id
_entity.type
_entity.pdbx_description
1 polymer ?
#
loop_
_entity_poly.entity_id
_entity_poly.type
_entity_poly.pdbx_seq_one_letter_code
_entity_poly.pdbx_strand_id
1 'polypeptide(L)'
;MTALQRLWDQLEEIAVAFLLAAMTLVTFSYVVFNNLYGVFYALGDSLPFANDAMFSIGDGILYVAQEMTWSVALTKAMFGWLIFVGLAWGVRIGAHIGVDLLVRMFKPALQKTVAIIALIICLAYCALMAYSSEQWVAVLFNIGTGAEDLDRFGVQQWHIVMIVPIGFSL
;
A
#
# COMPACT_ATOMS: atom_id res chain seq x y z
N MET A 1 -14.78 25.04 -11.66
CA MET A 1 -13.80 23.96 -11.48
C MET A 1 -12.81 24.03 -12.63
N THR A 2 -11.62 24.55 -12.36
CA THR A 2 -10.53 24.75 -13.33
C THR A 2 -10.07 23.39 -13.85
N ALA A 3 -9.64 23.31 -15.12
CA ALA A 3 -9.17 22.07 -15.75
C ALA A 3 -8.08 21.36 -14.91
N LEU A 4 -7.27 22.13 -14.18
CA LEU A 4 -6.23 21.64 -13.29
C LEU A 4 -6.76 20.79 -12.12
N GLN A 5 -7.88 21.18 -11.51
CA GLN A 5 -8.46 20.44 -10.37
C GLN A 5 -8.99 19.07 -10.82
N ARG A 6 -9.65 19.02 -11.99
CA ARG A 6 -10.15 17.75 -12.54
C ARG A 6 -9.02 16.80 -12.89
N LEU A 7 -7.93 17.33 -13.44
CA LEU A 7 -6.77 16.51 -13.80
C LEU A 7 -6.11 15.94 -12.54
N TRP A 8 -6.06 16.73 -11.46
CA TRP A 8 -5.56 16.27 -10.18
C TRP A 8 -6.42 15.17 -9.56
N ASP A 9 -7.74 15.37 -9.51
CA ASP A 9 -8.67 14.36 -8.96
C ASP A 9 -8.62 13.04 -9.77
N GLN A 10 -8.51 13.12 -11.10
CA GLN A 10 -8.35 11.94 -11.96
C GLN A 10 -7.03 11.21 -11.74
N LEU A 11 -5.93 11.93 -11.50
CA LEU A 11 -4.63 11.32 -11.22
C LEU A 11 -4.66 10.55 -9.90
N GLU A 12 -5.29 11.11 -8.85
CA GLU A 12 -5.45 10.41 -7.57
C GLU A 12 -6.28 9.12 -7.72
N GLU A 13 -7.41 9.19 -8.44
CA GLU A 13 -8.26 8.02 -8.69
C GLU A 13 -7.51 6.94 -9.48
N ILE A 14 -6.79 7.32 -10.54
CA ILE A 14 -5.97 6.41 -11.34
C ILE A 14 -4.85 5.80 -10.49
N ALA A 15 -4.20 6.59 -9.63
CA ALA A 15 -3.13 6.10 -8.76
C ALA A 15 -3.66 5.05 -7.77
N VAL A 16 -4.82 5.30 -7.13
CA VAL A 16 -5.47 4.35 -6.23
C VAL A 16 -5.85 3.07 -6.97
N ALA A 17 -6.50 3.19 -8.13
CA ALA A 17 -6.91 2.04 -8.93
C ALA A 17 -5.71 1.22 -9.40
N PHE A 18 -4.63 1.89 -9.84
CA PHE A 18 -3.39 1.25 -10.26
C PHE A 18 -2.71 0.51 -9.11
N LEU A 19 -2.54 1.16 -7.96
CA LEU A 19 -1.93 0.55 -6.77
C LEU A 19 -2.72 -0.67 -6.32
N LEU A 20 -4.05 -0.59 -6.32
CA LEU A 20 -4.91 -1.70 -5.95
C LEU A 20 -4.81 -2.86 -6.94
N ALA A 21 -4.88 -2.58 -8.25
CA ALA A 21 -4.77 -3.61 -9.29
C ALA A 21 -3.39 -4.29 -9.31
N ALA A 22 -2.32 -3.52 -9.15
CA ALA A 22 -0.98 -4.08 -9.13
C ALA A 22 -0.72 -4.89 -7.83
N MET A 23 -1.25 -4.46 -6.68
CA MET A 23 -1.17 -5.21 -5.43
C MET A 23 -1.92 -6.55 -5.53
N THR A 24 -3.12 -6.55 -6.11
CA THR A 24 -3.88 -7.79 -6.32
C THR A 24 -3.20 -8.71 -7.32
N LEU A 25 -2.57 -8.18 -8.37
CA LEU A 25 -1.81 -8.98 -9.34
C LEU A 25 -0.59 -9.64 -8.68
N VAL A 26 0.21 -8.88 -7.93
CA VAL A 26 1.41 -9.41 -7.25
C VAL A 26 1.03 -10.50 -6.25
N THR A 27 0.00 -10.25 -5.44
CA THR A 27 -0.51 -11.23 -4.46
C THR A 27 -1.11 -12.46 -5.14
N PHE A 28 -1.86 -12.29 -6.23
CA PHE A 28 -2.36 -13.40 -7.03
C PHE A 28 -1.22 -14.25 -7.59
N SER A 29 -0.20 -13.65 -8.20
CA SER A 29 0.97 -14.37 -8.70
C SER A 29 1.67 -15.14 -7.58
N TYR A 30 1.89 -14.52 -6.42
CA TYR A 30 2.47 -15.18 -5.25
C TYR A 30 1.66 -16.42 -4.84
N VAL A 31 0.34 -16.29 -4.73
CA VAL A 31 -0.54 -17.41 -4.36
C VAL A 31 -0.51 -18.52 -5.42
N VAL A 32 -0.52 -18.16 -6.71
CA VAL A 32 -0.42 -19.14 -7.81
C VAL A 32 0.87 -19.94 -7.67
N PHE A 33 2.04 -19.30 -7.65
CA PHE A 33 3.31 -20.01 -7.60
C PHE A 33 3.47 -20.85 -6.32
N ASN A 34 3.01 -20.35 -5.17
CA ASN A 34 3.09 -21.08 -3.89
C ASN A 34 2.13 -22.27 -3.77
N ASN A 35 1.05 -22.33 -4.58
CA ASN A 35 0.12 -23.46 -4.56
C ASN A 35 0.31 -24.40 -5.75
N LEU A 36 0.89 -23.90 -6.85
CA LEU A 36 0.96 -24.63 -8.11
C LEU A 36 1.98 -25.78 -8.08
N TYR A 37 3.14 -25.63 -7.41
CA TYR A 37 4.14 -26.71 -7.35
C TYR A 37 3.58 -27.98 -6.70
N GLY A 38 2.73 -27.85 -5.68
CA GLY A 38 2.10 -28.98 -5.00
C GLY A 38 1.19 -29.81 -5.91
N VAL A 39 0.52 -29.14 -6.86
CA VAL A 39 -0.31 -29.81 -7.87
C VAL A 39 0.55 -30.65 -8.82
N PHE A 40 1.71 -30.13 -9.24
CA PHE A 40 2.63 -30.85 -10.13
C PHE A 40 3.30 -32.05 -9.44
N TYR A 41 3.69 -31.94 -8.17
CA TYR A 41 4.18 -33.09 -7.41
C TYR A 41 3.10 -34.18 -7.26
N ALA A 42 1.87 -33.81 -6.90
CA ALA A 42 0.77 -34.77 -6.82
C ALA A 42 0.48 -35.46 -8.16
N LEU A 43 0.63 -34.73 -9.28
CA LEU A 43 0.45 -35.30 -10.62
C LEU A 43 1.61 -36.22 -11.01
N GLY A 44 2.84 -35.90 -10.59
CA GLY A 44 4.01 -36.76 -10.78
C GLY A 44 3.88 -38.09 -10.05
N ASP A 45 3.42 -38.07 -8.80
CA ASP A 45 3.18 -39.30 -8.00
C ASP A 45 2.08 -40.20 -8.61
N SER A 46 1.07 -39.59 -9.25
CA SER A 46 -0.07 -40.32 -9.80
C SER A 46 0.13 -40.84 -11.23
N LEU A 47 1.07 -40.27 -12.00
CA LEU A 47 1.35 -40.64 -13.39
C LEU A 47 2.76 -41.22 -13.55
N PRO A 48 2.94 -42.55 -13.44
CA PRO A 48 4.26 -43.20 -13.49
C PRO A 48 5.04 -42.96 -14.79
N PHE A 49 4.34 -42.71 -15.91
CA PHE A 49 4.96 -42.48 -17.21
C PHE A 49 5.46 -41.04 -17.42
N ALA A 50 4.99 -40.08 -16.60
CA ALA A 50 5.31 -38.66 -16.71
C ALA A 50 5.92 -38.08 -15.41
N ASN A 51 6.30 -38.95 -14.47
CA ASN A 51 6.78 -38.61 -13.13
C ASN A 51 7.96 -37.63 -13.16
N ASP A 52 9.03 -37.98 -13.88
CA ASP A 52 10.25 -37.16 -13.99
C ASP A 52 9.95 -35.76 -14.57
N ALA A 53 9.07 -35.69 -15.57
CA ALA A 53 8.68 -34.43 -16.20
C ALA A 53 7.86 -33.54 -15.25
N MET A 54 6.88 -34.12 -14.54
CA MET A 54 6.03 -33.39 -13.60
C MET A 54 6.81 -32.91 -12.38
N PHE A 55 7.75 -33.72 -11.87
CA PHE A 55 8.64 -33.32 -10.79
C PHE A 55 9.61 -32.20 -11.20
N SER A 56 10.21 -32.29 -12.40
CA SER A 56 11.06 -31.22 -12.90
C SER A 56 10.32 -29.89 -13.05
N ILE A 57 9.06 -29.93 -13.49
CA ILE A 57 8.21 -28.74 -13.55
C ILE A 57 7.88 -28.22 -12.13
N GLY A 58 7.53 -29.13 -11.21
CA GLY A 58 7.29 -28.81 -9.80
C GLY A 58 8.49 -28.12 -9.13
N ASP A 59 9.69 -28.65 -9.33
CA ASP A 59 10.95 -28.10 -8.84
C ASP A 59 11.21 -26.70 -9.40
N GLY A 60 10.98 -26.48 -10.70
CA GLY A 60 11.13 -25.18 -11.33
C GLY A 60 10.15 -24.13 -10.77
N ILE A 61 8.90 -24.52 -10.51
CA ILE A 61 7.89 -23.65 -9.90
C ILE A 61 8.24 -23.35 -8.44
N LEU A 62 8.69 -24.37 -7.69
CA LEU A 62 9.12 -24.23 -6.30
C LEU A 62 10.29 -23.25 -6.20
N TYR A 63 11.28 -23.35 -7.09
CA TYR A 63 12.41 -22.43 -7.15
C TYR A 63 11.95 -20.97 -7.31
N VAL A 64 11.06 -20.71 -8.29
CA VAL A 64 10.51 -19.37 -8.50
C VAL A 64 9.73 -18.91 -7.26
N ALA A 65 8.89 -19.75 -6.68
CA ALA A 65 8.11 -19.41 -5.49
C ALA A 65 9.00 -19.02 -4.30
N GLN A 66 10.13 -19.70 -4.11
CA GLN A 66 11.08 -19.41 -3.04
C GLN A 66 11.82 -18.08 -3.25
N GLU A 67 12.15 -17.72 -4.49
CA GLU A 67 12.80 -16.44 -4.78
C GLU A 67 11.86 -15.23 -4.69
N MET A 68 10.54 -15.46 -4.66
CA MET A 68 9.50 -14.43 -4.62
C MET A 68 9.28 -13.74 -3.26
N THR A 69 10.28 -13.73 -2.37
CA THR A 69 10.21 -12.98 -1.08
C THR A 69 9.88 -11.49 -1.28
N TRP A 70 10.32 -10.92 -2.42
CA TRP A 70 10.03 -9.54 -2.83
C TRP A 70 8.55 -9.23 -2.95
N SER A 71 7.71 -10.22 -3.30
CA SER A 71 6.29 -9.99 -3.55
C SER A 71 5.56 -9.49 -2.30
N VAL A 72 5.92 -10.01 -1.13
CA VAL A 72 5.34 -9.62 0.15
C VAL A 72 5.79 -8.21 0.53
N ALA A 73 7.07 -7.92 0.40
CA ALA A 73 7.61 -6.60 0.71
C ALA A 73 7.08 -5.51 -0.25
N LEU A 74 6.96 -5.82 -1.54
CA LEU A 74 6.35 -4.93 -2.54
C LEU A 74 4.87 -4.67 -2.21
N THR A 75 4.12 -5.72 -1.89
CA THR A 75 2.70 -5.61 -1.50
C THR A 75 2.53 -4.71 -0.28
N LYS A 76 3.39 -4.81 0.73
CA LYS A 76 3.39 -3.91 1.91
C LYS A 76 3.68 -2.46 1.51
N ALA A 77 4.67 -2.24 0.64
CA ALA A 77 5.03 -0.91 0.17
C ALA A 77 3.86 -0.27 -0.60
N MET A 78 3.27 -1.00 -1.55
CA MET A 78 2.11 -0.57 -2.32
C MET A 78 0.89 -0.28 -1.44
N PHE A 79 0.66 -1.12 -0.43
CA PHE A 79 -0.43 -0.91 0.54
C PHE A 79 -0.22 0.35 1.37
N GLY A 80 1.01 0.61 1.81
CA GLY A 80 1.37 1.87 2.47
C GLY A 80 1.05 3.07 1.58
N TRP A 81 1.41 3.00 0.30
CA TRP A 81 1.09 4.06 -0.66
C TRP A 81 -0.42 4.23 -0.87
N LEU A 82 -1.15 3.12 -0.98
CA LEU A 82 -2.60 3.11 -1.12
C LEU A 82 -3.30 3.76 0.06
N ILE A 83 -2.84 3.53 1.29
CA ILE A 83 -3.43 4.14 2.50
C ILE A 83 -3.37 5.66 2.43
N PHE A 84 -2.18 6.24 2.16
CA PHE A 84 -2.02 7.68 2.20
C PHE A 84 -2.71 8.39 1.03
N VAL A 85 -2.58 7.87 -0.19
CA VAL A 85 -3.28 8.43 -1.36
C VAL A 85 -4.80 8.25 -1.20
N GLY A 86 -5.24 7.08 -0.72
CA GLY A 86 -6.65 6.78 -0.49
C GLY A 86 -7.27 7.60 0.64
N LEU A 87 -6.51 7.92 1.70
CA LEU A 87 -6.98 8.79 2.78
C LEU A 87 -7.20 10.22 2.30
N ALA A 88 -6.27 10.80 1.54
CA ALA A 88 -6.40 12.15 0.98
C ALA A 88 -7.65 12.26 0.09
N TRP A 89 -7.86 11.26 -0.78
CA TRP A 89 -9.07 11.16 -1.61
C TRP A 89 -10.35 10.96 -0.77
N GLY A 90 -10.31 10.09 0.23
CA GLY A 90 -11.45 9.77 1.10
C GLY A 90 -11.95 10.95 1.92
N VAL A 91 -11.06 11.87 2.33
CA VAL A 91 -11.45 13.12 3.00
C VAL A 91 -12.24 14.03 2.06
N ARG A 92 -11.86 14.14 0.78
CA ARG A 92 -12.56 15.00 -0.20
C ARG A 92 -13.99 14.56 -0.49
N ILE A 93 -14.24 13.25 -0.46
CA ILE A 93 -15.58 12.68 -0.69
C ILE A 93 -16.41 12.70 0.60
N GLY A 94 -15.84 13.09 1.73
CA GLY A 94 -16.53 13.16 3.01
C GLY A 94 -16.75 11.79 3.66
N ALA A 95 -15.86 10.82 3.41
CA ALA A 95 -15.98 9.45 3.92
C ALA A 95 -15.81 9.33 5.45
N HIS A 96 -15.39 10.40 6.14
CA HIS A 96 -15.23 10.43 7.61
C HIS A 96 -16.56 10.63 8.36
N ILE A 97 -17.56 9.83 8.00
CA ILE A 97 -18.92 9.84 8.57
C ILE A 97 -18.89 9.63 10.10
N GLY A 98 -17.91 8.89 10.63
CA GLY A 98 -17.80 8.60 12.06
C GLY A 98 -17.61 9.83 12.95
N VAL A 99 -16.75 10.78 12.54
CA VAL A 99 -16.54 12.03 13.30
C VAL A 99 -17.77 12.93 13.20
N ASP A 100 -18.43 12.96 12.05
CA ASP A 100 -19.68 13.70 11.86
C ASP A 100 -20.80 13.16 12.77
N LEU A 101 -20.91 11.83 12.92
CA LEU A 101 -21.88 11.20 13.83
C LEU A 101 -21.63 11.58 15.30
N LEU A 102 -20.37 11.56 15.75
CA LEU A 102 -19.99 11.95 17.10
C LEU A 102 -20.35 13.41 17.41
N VAL A 103 -20.09 14.32 16.47
CA VAL A 103 -20.46 15.73 16.63
C VAL A 103 -21.98 15.89 16.68
N ARG A 104 -22.72 15.15 15.85
CA ARG A 104 -24.20 15.21 15.80
C ARG A 104 -24.89 14.74 17.07
N MET A 105 -24.23 13.96 17.93
CA MET A 105 -24.77 13.57 19.25
C MET A 105 -24.80 14.72 20.27
N PHE A 106 -24.06 15.82 20.03
CA PHE A 106 -24.06 16.99 20.93
C PHE A 106 -25.22 17.95 20.66
N LYS A 107 -25.56 18.77 21.66
CA LYS A 107 -26.55 19.86 21.52
C LYS A 107 -26.10 20.87 20.43
N PRO A 108 -27.04 21.47 19.65
CA PRO A 108 -26.71 22.33 18.49
C PRO A 108 -25.73 23.47 18.79
N ALA A 109 -25.80 24.04 20.00
CA ALA A 109 -24.90 25.12 20.42
C ALA A 109 -23.44 24.68 20.62
N LEU A 110 -23.20 23.41 20.98
CA LEU A 110 -21.87 22.85 21.23
C LEU A 110 -21.24 22.22 19.98
N GLN A 111 -22.04 21.80 19.01
CA GLN A 111 -21.57 21.13 17.79
C GLN A 111 -20.51 21.94 17.04
N LYS A 112 -20.75 23.25 16.86
CA LYS A 112 -19.81 24.14 16.15
C LYS A 112 -18.46 24.25 16.88
N THR A 113 -18.49 24.41 18.20
CA THR A 113 -17.26 24.53 19.00
C THR A 113 -16.48 23.22 18.99
N VAL A 114 -17.16 22.09 19.18
CA VAL A 114 -16.52 20.75 19.14
C VAL A 114 -15.93 20.47 17.77
N ALA A 115 -16.63 20.80 16.69
CA ALA A 115 -16.13 20.63 15.32
C ALA A 115 -14.87 21.46 15.05
N ILE A 116 -14.84 22.73 15.50
CA ILE A 116 -13.66 23.60 15.34
C ILE A 116 -12.49 23.07 16.16
N ILE A 117 -12.71 22.64 17.41
CA ILE A 117 -11.66 22.05 18.25
C ILE A 117 -11.10 20.78 17.60
N ALA A 118 -11.96 19.88 17.14
CA ALA A 118 -11.56 18.65 16.45
C ALA A 118 -10.73 18.95 15.19
N LEU A 119 -11.17 19.94 14.40
CA LEU A 119 -10.43 20.39 13.22
C LEU A 119 -9.04 20.93 13.58
N ILE A 120 -8.92 21.77 14.60
CA ILE A 120 -7.63 22.32 15.04
C ILE A 120 -6.69 21.21 15.51
N ILE A 121 -7.19 20.25 16.30
CA ILE A 121 -6.39 19.10 16.76
C ILE A 121 -5.93 18.24 15.58
N CYS A 122 -6.82 18.00 14.61
CA CYS A 122 -6.50 17.24 13.41
C CYS A 122 -5.42 17.94 12.57
N LEU A 123 -5.58 19.24 12.32
CA LEU A 123 -4.59 20.04 11.58
C LEU A 123 -3.24 20.09 12.30
N ALA A 124 -3.24 20.23 13.63
CA ALA A 124 -2.01 20.19 14.42
C ALA A 124 -1.32 18.82 14.33
N TYR A 125 -2.09 17.73 14.37
CA TYR A 125 -1.58 16.37 14.18
C TYR A 125 -0.98 16.18 12.78
N CYS A 126 -1.69 16.59 11.72
CA CYS A 126 -1.17 16.52 10.34
C CYS A 126 0.14 17.31 10.19
N ALA A 127 0.21 18.53 10.73
CA ALA A 127 1.42 19.35 10.67
C ALA A 127 2.60 18.71 11.42
N LEU A 128 2.36 18.15 12.61
CA LEU A 128 3.38 17.45 13.39
C LEU A 128 3.88 16.21 12.63
N MET A 129 2.97 15.42 12.07
CA MET A 129 3.31 14.22 11.30
C MET A 129 4.06 14.56 10.01
N ALA A 130 3.65 15.60 9.28
CA ALA A 130 4.36 16.07 8.10
C ALA A 130 5.81 16.47 8.45
N TYR A 131 6.00 17.28 9.51
CA TYR A 131 7.34 17.69 9.94
C TYR A 131 8.22 16.52 10.40
N SER A 132 7.68 15.62 11.22
CA SER A 132 8.41 14.46 11.75
C SER A 132 8.79 13.48 10.65
N SER A 133 7.89 13.26 9.69
CA SER A 133 8.11 12.32 8.59
C SER A 133 9.13 12.81 7.56
N GLU A 134 9.22 14.13 7.30
CA GLU A 134 10.30 14.71 6.49
C GLU A 134 11.68 14.42 7.09
N GLN A 135 11.84 14.63 8.41
CA GLN A 135 13.09 14.31 9.09
C GLN A 135 13.43 12.83 8.99
N TRP A 136 12.43 11.96 9.12
CA TRP A 136 12.61 10.52 9.00
C TRP A 136 13.06 10.10 7.60
N VAL A 137 12.43 10.64 6.55
CA VAL A 137 12.83 10.40 5.15
C VAL A 137 14.25 10.89 4.89
N ALA A 138 14.60 12.08 5.37
CA ALA A 138 15.93 12.65 5.21
C ALA A 138 17.01 11.76 5.86
N VAL A 139 16.75 11.21 7.04
CA VAL A 139 17.67 10.26 7.69
C VAL A 139 17.84 9.00 6.84
N LEU A 140 16.75 8.40 6.37
CA LEU A 140 16.81 7.20 5.51
C LEU A 140 17.51 7.45 4.18
N PHE A 141 17.32 8.63 3.58
CA PHE A 141 17.99 9.04 2.36
C PHE A 141 19.51 9.14 2.56
N ASN A 142 19.96 9.70 3.68
CA ASN A 142 21.39 9.81 4.00
C ASN A 142 22.04 8.46 4.30
N ILE A 143 21.31 7.54 4.96
CA ILE A 143 21.84 6.20 5.27
C ILE A 143 21.88 5.32 4.02
N GLY A 144 20.93 5.50 3.09
CA GLY A 144 20.87 4.73 1.85
C GLY A 144 20.55 3.26 2.07
N THR A 145 19.77 2.92 3.10
CA THR A 145 19.39 1.53 3.38
C THR A 145 18.49 0.97 2.27
N GLY A 146 18.83 -0.22 1.78
CA GLY A 146 17.97 -1.00 0.90
C GLY A 146 16.67 -1.38 1.61
N ALA A 147 15.56 -1.41 0.88
CA ALA A 147 14.33 -1.97 1.41
C ALA A 147 14.46 -3.50 1.49
N GLU A 148 14.02 -4.09 2.61
CA GLU A 148 14.01 -5.54 2.82
C GLU A 148 13.35 -6.27 1.63
N ASP A 149 14.04 -7.28 1.08
CA ASP A 149 13.68 -8.07 -0.11
C ASP A 149 13.55 -7.33 -1.46
N LEU A 150 13.64 -5.99 -1.45
CA LEU A 150 13.48 -5.09 -2.60
C LEU A 150 14.78 -4.39 -3.00
N ASP A 151 15.81 -4.48 -2.17
CA ASP A 151 17.16 -3.96 -2.38
C ASP A 151 17.80 -4.47 -3.68
N ARG A 152 17.55 -5.74 -4.05
CA ARG A 152 17.95 -6.33 -5.34
C ARG A 152 17.42 -5.58 -6.57
N PHE A 153 16.32 -4.85 -6.44
CA PHE A 153 15.74 -4.02 -7.50
C PHE A 153 16.18 -2.55 -7.42
N GLY A 154 17.11 -2.22 -6.52
CA GLY A 154 17.58 -0.86 -6.27
C GLY A 154 16.59 0.00 -5.46
N VAL A 155 15.54 -0.61 -4.89
CA VAL A 155 14.56 0.13 -4.09
C VAL A 155 15.09 0.30 -2.68
N GLN A 156 15.40 1.55 -2.34
CA GLN A 156 15.76 1.97 -0.99
C GLN A 156 14.55 2.25 -0.11
N GLN A 157 14.74 2.18 1.20
CA GLN A 157 13.68 2.35 2.20
C GLN A 157 13.02 3.73 2.13
N TRP A 158 13.78 4.78 1.80
CA TRP A 158 13.24 6.14 1.69
C TRP A 158 12.22 6.28 0.56
N HIS A 159 12.34 5.51 -0.55
CA HIS A 159 11.33 5.51 -1.62
C HIS A 159 9.96 5.02 -1.13
N ILE A 160 9.94 4.08 -0.20
CA ILE A 160 8.70 3.57 0.37
C ILE A 160 8.13 4.60 1.35
N VAL A 161 9.00 5.16 2.19
CA VAL A 161 8.61 6.01 3.32
C VAL A 161 8.25 7.45 2.93
N MET A 162 8.74 7.94 1.79
CA MET A 162 8.43 9.29 1.30
C MET A 162 6.94 9.57 1.09
N ILE A 163 6.10 8.54 1.00
CA ILE A 163 4.66 8.73 0.92
C ILE A 163 4.06 9.31 2.20
N VAL A 164 4.70 9.15 3.35
CA VAL A 164 4.19 9.67 4.63
C VAL A 164 4.14 11.20 4.63
N PRO A 165 5.23 11.95 4.37
CA PRO A 165 5.16 13.42 4.31
C PRO A 165 4.28 13.91 3.16
N ILE A 166 4.28 13.21 2.02
CA ILE A 166 3.39 13.53 0.88
C ILE A 166 1.93 13.39 1.31
N GLY A 167 1.57 12.27 1.94
CA GLY A 167 0.20 11.98 2.37
C GLY A 167 -0.34 12.96 3.40
N PHE A 168 0.49 13.43 4.33
CA PHE A 168 0.08 14.43 5.34
C PHE A 168 0.09 15.88 4.83
N SER A 169 0.65 16.14 3.63
CA SER A 169 0.65 17.47 3.00
C SER A 169 -0.43 17.67 1.93
N LEU A 170 -1.11 16.59 1.51
CA LEU A 170 -2.28 16.60 0.63
C LEU A 170 -3.58 17.02 1.35
#